data_AF-A0A3B0XNU3-F1
#
_entry.id   AF-A0A3B0XNU3-F1
#
_cell.length_a   1.000
_cell.length_b   1.000
_cell.length_c   1.000
_cell.angle_alpha   90.00
_cell.angle_beta   90.00
_cell.angle_gamma   90.00
#
_symmetry.space_group_name_H-M   'P 1'
#
loop_
_entity.id
_entity.type
_entity.pdbx_description
1 polymer ?
#
loop_
_entity_poly.entity_id
_entity_poly.type
_entity_poly.pdbx_seq_one_letter_code
_entity_poly.pdbx_strand_id
1 'polypeptide(L)' 'MYFSADNGVTGSELWKSDGTEEGTVLVKDILDGVSGSEVSILGGSNL' A
#
# COMPACT_ATOMS: atom_id res chain seq x y z
N MET A 1 -11.73 -12.90 -4.61
CA MET A 1 -10.27 -13.07 -4.72
C MET A 1 -9.56 -11.91 -4.02
N TYR A 2 -8.36 -12.15 -3.50
CA TYR A 2 -7.48 -11.14 -2.92
C TYR A 2 -6.16 -11.11 -3.69
N PHE A 3 -5.63 -9.92 -3.98
CA PHE A 3 -4.39 -9.76 -4.74
C PHE A 3 -3.73 -8.41 -4.44
N SER A 4 -2.43 -8.31 -4.74
CA SER A 4 -1.70 -7.05 -4.71
C SER A 4 -1.74 -6.38 -6.09
N ALA A 5 -2.04 -5.09 -6.13
CA ALA A 5 -2.01 -4.30 -7.35
C ALA A 5 -1.61 -2.85 -7.06
N ASP A 6 -0.97 -2.23 -8.04
CA ASP A 6 -0.55 -0.83 -8.03
C ASP A 6 -1.41 -0.05 -9.02
N ASN A 7 -2.11 0.98 -8.54
CA ASN A 7 -2.94 1.85 -9.36
C ASN A 7 -2.17 3.08 -9.90
N GLY A 8 -0.88 3.19 -9.61
CA GLY A 8 -0.02 4.31 -9.99
C GLY A 8 -0.13 5.54 -9.08
N VAL A 9 -0.94 5.49 -8.01
CA VAL A 9 -1.16 6.59 -7.07
C VAL A 9 -0.51 6.32 -5.72
N THR A 10 -0.67 5.11 -5.18
CA THR A 10 -0.30 4.73 -3.80
C THR A 10 0.78 3.64 -3.73
N GLY A 11 1.24 3.12 -4.87
CA GLY A 11 2.09 1.94 -4.91
C GLY A 11 1.28 0.64 -4.81
N SER A 12 1.94 -0.50 -4.58
CA SER A 12 1.23 -1.79 -4.46
C SER A 12 0.42 -1.88 -3.17
N GLU A 13 -0.89 -2.06 -3.31
CA GLU A 13 -1.85 -2.18 -2.20
C GLU A 13 -2.62 -3.51 -2.24
N LEU A 14 -3.42 -3.79 -1.20
CA LEU A 14 -4.26 -4.99 -1.11
C LEU A 14 -5.66 -4.75 -1.67
N TRP A 15 -6.02 -5.54 -2.67
CA TRP A 15 -7.30 -5.47 -3.37
C TRP A 15 -8.13 -6.72 -3.16
N LYS A 16 -9.45 -6.55 -3.23
CA LYS A 16 -10.44 -7.63 -3.28
C LYS A 16 -11.29 -7.45 -4.53
N SER A 17 -11.59 -8.55 -5.19
CA SER A 17 -12.55 -8.59 -6.29
C SER A 17 -13.50 -9.77 -6.14
N ASP A 18 -14.73 -9.63 -6.59
CA ASP A 18 -15.69 -10.72 -6.76
C ASP A 18 -15.70 -11.31 -8.18
N GLY A 19 -14.84 -10.81 -9.08
CA GLY A 19 -14.79 -11.19 -10.49
C GLY A 19 -15.38 -10.15 -11.44
N THR A 20 -15.93 -9.06 -10.91
CA THR A 20 -16.44 -7.92 -11.68
C THR A 20 -15.59 -6.67 -11.48
N GLU A 21 -15.66 -5.72 -12.42
CA GLU A 21 -15.00 -4.42 -12.30
C GLU A 21 -15.59 -3.62 -11.12
N GLU A 22 -16.92 -3.56 -11.01
CA GLU A 22 -17.63 -2.87 -9.91
C GLU A 22 -17.33 -3.47 -8.53
N GLY A 23 -17.15 -4.80 -8.46
CA GLY A 23 -16.81 -5.51 -7.23
C GLY A 23 -15.33 -5.55 -6.91
N THR A 24 -14.48 -4.88 -7.71
CA THR A 24 -13.05 -4.73 -7.44
C THR A 24 -12.79 -3.48 -6.61
N VAL A 25 -12.45 -3.67 -5.35
CA VAL A 25 -12.32 -2.60 -4.35
C VAL A 25 -11.03 -2.75 -3.54
N LEU A 26 -10.50 -1.62 -3.08
CA LEU A 26 -9.39 -1.58 -2.14
C LEU A 26 -9.84 -2.12 -0.79
N VAL A 27 -9.12 -3.09 -0.22
CA VAL A 27 -9.51 -3.72 1.06
C VAL A 27 -9.17 -2.83 2.24
N LYS A 28 -8.05 -2.11 2.13
CA LYS A 28 -7.56 -1.16 3.11
C LYS A 28 -6.60 -0.21 2.42
N ASP A 29 -6.84 1.10 2.57
CA ASP A 29 -5.79 2.10 2.39
C ASP A 29 -4.70 1.78 3.41
N ILE A 30 -3.61 1.18 2.94
CA ILE A 30 -2.46 0.86 3.80
C ILE A 30 -1.51 2.07 3.87
N LEU A 31 -1.69 3.07 2.99
CA LEU A 31 -0.87 4.27 2.94
C LEU A 31 -1.74 5.53 2.90
N ASP A 32 -2.04 6.08 4.08
CA ASP A 32 -2.34 7.52 4.15
C ASP A 32 -1.16 8.26 3.51
N GLY A 33 -1.50 9.14 2.56
CA GLY A 33 -0.59 9.72 1.56
C GLY A 33 0.82 10.02 2.05
N VAL A 34 1.79 9.75 1.16
CA VAL A 34 3.20 10.13 1.28
C VAL A 34 3.96 9.68 2.53
N SER A 35 3.38 8.85 3.40
CA SER A 35 4.14 8.16 4.46
C SER A 35 4.84 6.89 3.96
N GLY A 36 5.33 6.94 2.72
CA GLY A 36 6.69 6.48 2.44
C GLY A 36 7.71 7.48 2.98
N SER A 37 7.44 8.10 4.14
CA SER A 37 8.41 8.87 4.88
C SER A 37 9.48 7.87 5.23
N GLU A 38 10.57 7.96 4.48
CA GLU A 38 11.91 7.55 4.84
C GLU A 38 11.91 6.90 6.20
N VAL A 39 12.04 5.57 6.25
CA VAL A 39 12.67 4.94 7.40
C VAL A 39 14.07 5.54 7.40
N SER A 40 14.17 6.73 7.98
CA SER A 40 15.37 7.33 8.48
C SER A 40 15.88 6.24 9.38
N ILE A 41 16.89 5.54 8.86
CA ILE A 41 17.58 4.45 9.52
C ILE A 41 17.83 4.95 10.95
N LEU A 42 17.06 4.43 11.90
CA LEU A 42 17.40 4.47 13.32
C LEU A 42 18.50 3.42 13.50
N GLY A 43 19.64 3.68 12.87
CA GLY A 43 20.84 2.88 12.95
C GLY A 43 21.86 3.62 13.79
N GLY A 44 21.81 3.38 15.10
CA GLY A 44 23.00 3.30 15.93
C GLY A 44 23.65 4.63 16.33
N SER A 45 23.37 5.03 17.56
CA SER A 45 24.33 5.69 18.44
C SER A 45 25.75 5.11 18.33
N ASN A 46 26.77 5.92 18.03
CA ASN A 46 27.96 6.13 18.88
C ASN A 46 29.02 7.02 18.20
N LEU A 47 29.49 8.02 18.96
CA LEU A 47 30.63 8.94 18.76
C LEU A 47 30.44 10.09 17.77
#